data_AF-A0A1H4XDF5-F1
#
_entry.id   AF-A0A1H4XDF5-F1
#
_cell.length_a   1.000
_cell.length_b   1.000
_cell.length_c   1.000
_cell.angle_alpha   90.00
_cell.angle_beta   90.00
_cell.angle_gamma   90.00
#
_symmetry.space_group_name_H-M   'P 1'
#
loop_
_entity.id
_entity.type
_entity.pdbx_description
1 polymer ?
#
loop_
_entity_poly.entity_id
_entity_poly.type
_entity_poly.pdbx_seq_one_letter_code
_entity_poly.pdbx_strand_id
1 'polypeptide(L)'
;MAPVATTEATVLDLASSSTRAVNERLTSPEAPRTVTVTGPQGAHALACGLDSDIDVTIEGHVGYYCAGMNQQATVTVTGNAGVGVAENMMSGTVHVKGDASQSAGATAHGGLLVIDGNAAARCGISMKGVDIVVGGNIGHMSAFMGQAGRLVVLGDAGEALGDSLYEARIYVRGTVASLGADCIKKEMREEHLTELRDLLDQAGFDADPSEFTRYGSARKLYNFHVDNASAY
;
A
#
# COMPACT_ATOMS: atom_id res chain seq x y z
N MET A 1 -13.03 -36.43 12.24
CA MET A 1 -12.25 -35.31 11.67
C MET A 1 -11.58 -35.82 10.42
N ALA A 2 -11.94 -35.28 9.26
CA ALA A 2 -11.17 -35.52 8.04
C ALA A 2 -9.79 -34.84 8.18
N PRO A 3 -8.70 -35.42 7.64
CA PRO A 3 -7.42 -34.76 7.63
C PRO A 3 -7.55 -33.52 6.75
N VAL A 4 -7.18 -32.35 7.29
CA VAL A 4 -6.95 -31.15 6.47
C VAL A 4 -5.79 -31.53 5.55
N ALA A 5 -6.06 -31.66 4.26
CA ALA A 5 -5.04 -31.92 3.27
C ALA A 5 -4.07 -30.73 3.28
N THR A 6 -2.87 -30.96 3.80
CA THR A 6 -1.75 -30.02 3.68
C THR A 6 -1.37 -30.00 2.20
N THR A 7 -1.89 -29.05 1.45
CA THR A 7 -1.44 -28.78 0.09
C THR A 7 0.06 -28.47 0.18
N GLU A 8 0.91 -29.26 -0.48
CA GLU A 8 2.35 -28.97 -0.54
C GLU A 8 2.55 -27.57 -1.15
N ALA A 9 3.06 -26.64 -0.35
CA ALA A 9 3.40 -25.30 -0.82
C ALA A 9 4.51 -25.41 -1.86
N THR A 10 4.29 -24.85 -3.06
CA THR A 10 5.33 -24.82 -4.09
C THR A 10 6.40 -23.81 -3.69
N VAL A 11 7.66 -24.23 -3.65
CA VAL A 11 8.79 -23.34 -3.32
C VAL A 11 9.55 -22.97 -4.59
N LEU A 12 9.76 -21.66 -4.80
CA LEU A 12 10.57 -21.11 -5.89
C LEU A 12 11.77 -20.36 -5.30
N ASP A 13 12.97 -20.86 -5.52
CA ASP A 13 14.19 -20.21 -5.02
C ASP A 13 14.76 -19.22 -6.05
N LEU A 14 14.82 -17.94 -5.70
CA LEU A 14 15.41 -16.92 -6.54
C LEU A 14 16.94 -16.99 -6.59
N ALA A 15 17.60 -17.62 -5.61
CA ALA A 15 19.06 -17.76 -5.63
C ALA A 15 19.54 -18.70 -6.74
N SER A 16 18.69 -19.62 -7.19
CA SER A 16 18.95 -20.56 -8.27
C SER A 16 18.11 -20.28 -9.54
N SER A 17 17.37 -19.17 -9.57
CA SER A 17 16.47 -18.78 -10.66
C SER A 17 16.66 -17.30 -11.03
N SER A 18 15.71 -16.73 -11.77
CA SER A 18 15.65 -15.30 -12.07
C SER A 18 14.27 -14.75 -11.77
N THR A 19 14.18 -13.44 -11.49
CA THR A 19 12.88 -12.75 -11.31
C THR A 19 11.93 -13.02 -12.47
N ARG A 20 12.45 -13.00 -13.72
CA ARG A 20 11.64 -13.26 -14.92
C ARG A 20 11.02 -14.66 -14.87
N ALA A 21 11.83 -15.69 -14.66
CA ALA A 21 11.35 -17.07 -14.61
C ALA A 21 10.34 -17.29 -13.46
N VAL A 22 10.57 -16.66 -12.31
CA VAL A 22 9.64 -16.72 -11.18
C VAL A 22 8.32 -16.04 -11.52
N ASN A 23 8.34 -14.82 -12.08
CA ASN A 23 7.11 -14.14 -12.50
C ASN A 23 6.36 -14.91 -13.59
N GLU A 24 7.06 -15.46 -14.58
CA GLU A 24 6.46 -16.32 -15.62
C GLU A 24 5.76 -17.53 -15.00
N ARG A 25 6.35 -18.15 -13.97
CA ARG A 25 5.70 -19.24 -13.24
C ARG A 25 4.47 -18.77 -12.47
N LEU A 26 4.55 -17.65 -11.75
CA LEU A 26 3.46 -17.09 -10.94
C LEU A 26 2.27 -16.61 -11.79
N THR A 27 2.54 -16.14 -13.01
CA THR A 27 1.50 -15.66 -13.96
C THR A 27 1.00 -16.73 -14.91
N SER A 28 1.57 -17.94 -14.86
CA SER A 28 1.16 -19.03 -15.76
C SER A 28 -0.25 -19.53 -15.42
N PRO A 29 -1.01 -20.04 -16.40
CA PRO A 29 -2.31 -20.68 -16.15
C PRO A 29 -2.25 -21.89 -15.21
N GLU A 30 -1.07 -22.49 -15.08
CA GLU A 30 -0.78 -23.63 -14.20
C GLU A 30 -0.10 -23.21 -12.90
N ALA A 31 -0.13 -21.92 -12.56
CA ALA A 31 0.46 -21.43 -11.33
C ALA A 31 -0.18 -22.14 -10.13
N PRO A 32 0.63 -22.66 -9.18
CA PRO A 32 0.09 -23.21 -7.95
C PRO A 32 -0.69 -22.15 -7.19
N ARG A 33 -1.73 -22.55 -6.45
CA ARG A 33 -2.53 -21.61 -5.65
C ARG A 33 -1.74 -20.95 -4.51
N THR A 34 -0.74 -21.66 -3.96
CA THR A 34 0.09 -21.17 -2.87
C THR A 34 1.55 -21.39 -3.22
N VAL A 35 2.33 -20.30 -3.20
CA VAL A 35 3.74 -20.30 -3.58
C VAL A 35 4.57 -19.58 -2.52
N THR A 36 5.70 -20.18 -2.15
CA THR A 36 6.73 -19.54 -1.33
C THR A 36 7.93 -19.22 -2.21
N VAL A 37 8.37 -17.96 -2.21
CA VAL A 37 9.55 -17.50 -2.93
C VAL A 37 10.67 -17.26 -1.93
N THR A 38 11.78 -17.99 -2.06
CA THR A 38 12.94 -17.89 -1.16
C THR A 38 14.11 -17.19 -1.83
N GLY A 39 15.09 -16.74 -1.04
CA GLY A 39 16.31 -16.12 -1.55
C GLY A 39 16.10 -14.89 -2.45
N PRO A 40 15.16 -13.97 -2.16
CA PRO A 40 14.82 -12.86 -3.05
C PRO A 40 15.98 -11.86 -3.23
N GLN A 41 16.91 -11.75 -2.28
CA GLN A 41 18.14 -10.95 -2.39
C GLN A 41 17.92 -9.51 -2.88
N GLY A 42 16.79 -8.87 -2.50
CA GLY A 42 16.47 -7.52 -2.96
C GLY A 42 16.07 -7.43 -4.45
N ALA A 43 15.64 -8.54 -5.06
CA ALA A 43 15.22 -8.59 -6.44
C ALA A 43 14.13 -7.57 -6.76
N HIS A 44 14.30 -6.87 -7.87
CA HIS A 44 13.33 -5.90 -8.38
C HIS A 44 12.25 -6.59 -9.21
N ALA A 45 11.09 -5.95 -9.31
CA ALA A 45 9.94 -6.34 -10.11
C ALA A 45 9.48 -7.80 -9.84
N LEU A 46 9.61 -8.27 -8.61
CA LEU A 46 9.17 -9.61 -8.21
C LEU A 46 7.66 -9.62 -7.93
N ALA A 47 6.97 -10.68 -8.38
CA ALA A 47 5.53 -10.86 -8.22
C ALA A 47 4.69 -9.74 -8.86
N CYS A 48 5.17 -9.14 -9.95
CA CYS A 48 4.41 -8.11 -10.67
C CYS A 48 3.35 -8.72 -11.60
N GLY A 49 2.23 -8.00 -11.77
CA GLY A 49 1.22 -8.32 -12.78
C GLY A 49 0.44 -9.59 -12.51
N LEU A 50 0.28 -9.97 -11.23
CA LEU A 50 -0.50 -11.15 -10.86
C LEU A 50 -2.00 -10.87 -11.01
N ASP A 51 -2.65 -11.60 -11.91
CA ASP A 51 -4.08 -11.49 -12.23
C ASP A 51 -4.83 -12.83 -12.05
N SER A 52 -4.47 -13.56 -11.01
CA SER A 52 -5.14 -14.80 -10.60
C SER A 52 -5.24 -14.87 -9.07
N ASP A 53 -6.17 -15.69 -8.56
CA ASP A 53 -6.29 -15.99 -7.12
C ASP A 53 -5.13 -16.91 -6.68
N ILE A 54 -3.98 -16.29 -6.43
CA ILE A 54 -2.75 -16.92 -5.95
C ILE A 54 -2.28 -16.24 -4.65
N ASP A 55 -1.83 -17.05 -3.70
CA ASP A 55 -1.19 -16.62 -2.46
C ASP A 55 0.32 -16.81 -2.57
N VAL A 56 1.06 -15.71 -2.57
CA VAL A 56 2.52 -15.68 -2.71
C VAL A 56 3.14 -15.13 -1.43
N THR A 57 3.92 -15.97 -0.74
CA THR A 57 4.79 -15.52 0.36
C THR A 57 6.22 -15.37 -0.14
N ILE A 58 6.84 -14.22 0.07
CA ILE A 58 8.23 -13.93 -0.28
C ILE A 58 9.04 -13.85 1.02
N GLU A 59 10.02 -14.74 1.15
CA GLU A 59 10.88 -14.89 2.34
C GLU A 59 12.11 -13.99 2.26
N GLY A 60 12.02 -12.79 2.82
CA GLY A 60 13.12 -11.82 2.91
C GLY A 60 12.82 -10.48 2.25
N HIS A 61 13.90 -9.73 1.98
CA HIS A 61 13.82 -8.38 1.41
C HIS A 61 13.62 -8.41 -0.11
N VAL A 62 12.77 -7.51 -0.60
CA VAL A 62 12.51 -7.29 -2.03
C VAL A 62 12.93 -5.88 -2.44
N GLY A 63 13.25 -5.73 -3.72
CA GLY A 63 13.65 -4.45 -4.29
C GLY A 63 12.49 -3.67 -4.88
N TYR A 64 12.76 -2.93 -5.96
CA TYR A 64 11.81 -1.98 -6.51
C TYR A 64 10.60 -2.66 -7.17
N TYR A 65 9.44 -2.03 -7.09
CA TYR A 65 8.21 -2.41 -7.80
C TYR A 65 7.64 -3.80 -7.48
N CYS A 66 8.07 -4.43 -6.38
CA CYS A 66 7.52 -5.72 -5.97
C CYS A 66 6.00 -5.65 -5.83
N ALA A 67 5.29 -6.67 -6.31
CA ALA A 67 3.82 -6.73 -6.33
C ALA A 67 3.13 -5.58 -7.11
N GLY A 68 3.87 -4.83 -7.94
CA GLY A 68 3.28 -3.82 -8.81
C GLY A 68 2.29 -4.42 -9.82
N MET A 69 1.24 -3.69 -10.17
CA MET A 69 0.16 -4.14 -11.06
C MET A 69 -0.58 -5.39 -10.57
N ASN A 70 -0.54 -5.70 -9.27
CA ASN A 70 -1.32 -6.78 -8.69
C ASN A 70 -2.83 -6.54 -8.91
N GLN A 71 -3.59 -7.58 -9.24
CA GLN A 71 -5.02 -7.50 -9.45
C GLN A 71 -5.80 -8.49 -8.58
N GLN A 72 -5.44 -9.77 -8.57
CA GLN A 72 -6.24 -10.78 -7.84
C GLN A 72 -5.44 -11.50 -6.75
N ALA A 73 -4.12 -11.34 -6.71
CA ALA A 73 -3.29 -12.11 -5.80
C ALA A 73 -3.25 -11.52 -4.39
N THR A 74 -2.90 -12.39 -3.45
CA THR A 74 -2.40 -12.01 -2.13
C THR A 74 -0.89 -12.18 -2.12
N VAL A 75 -0.13 -11.12 -1.83
CA VAL A 75 1.33 -11.16 -1.77
C VAL A 75 1.80 -10.74 -0.38
N THR A 76 2.49 -11.62 0.33
CA THR A 76 3.12 -11.31 1.62
C THR A 76 4.63 -11.24 1.46
N VAL A 77 5.25 -10.12 1.84
CA VAL A 77 6.70 -9.94 1.93
C VAL A 77 7.07 -9.97 3.41
N THR A 78 7.86 -10.97 3.82
CA THR A 78 8.26 -11.13 5.24
C THR A 78 9.38 -10.17 5.68
N GLY A 79 9.99 -9.45 4.74
CA GLY A 79 11.00 -8.42 5.02
C GLY A 79 10.57 -7.02 4.57
N ASN A 80 11.58 -6.21 4.24
CA ASN A 80 11.41 -4.84 3.73
C ASN A 80 11.20 -4.82 2.21
N ALA A 81 10.55 -3.77 1.73
CA ALA A 81 10.32 -3.55 0.30
C ALA A 81 10.98 -2.25 -0.22
N GLY A 82 11.54 -2.32 -1.42
CA GLY A 82 12.12 -1.18 -2.12
C GLY A 82 11.08 -0.19 -2.65
N VAL A 83 11.54 0.73 -3.51
CA VAL A 83 10.73 1.82 -4.07
C VAL A 83 9.55 1.26 -4.88
N GLY A 84 8.36 1.83 -4.71
CA GLY A 84 7.21 1.51 -5.58
C GLY A 84 6.55 0.15 -5.31
N VAL A 85 6.68 -0.41 -4.10
CA VAL A 85 5.93 -1.65 -3.75
C VAL A 85 4.43 -1.46 -4.00
N ALA A 86 3.80 -2.44 -4.64
CA ALA A 86 2.39 -2.42 -5.03
C ALA A 86 1.98 -1.23 -5.91
N GLU A 87 2.92 -0.62 -6.63
CA GLU A 87 2.63 0.45 -7.58
C GLU A 87 1.62 -0.02 -8.64
N ASN A 88 0.63 0.82 -8.92
CA ASN A 88 -0.42 0.58 -9.91
C ASN A 88 -1.22 -0.71 -9.66
N MET A 89 -1.31 -1.21 -8.42
CA MET A 89 -2.19 -2.33 -8.09
C MET A 89 -3.66 -1.96 -8.36
N MET A 90 -4.41 -2.90 -8.91
CA MET A 90 -5.81 -2.77 -9.31
C MET A 90 -6.77 -3.29 -8.24
N SER A 91 -6.41 -4.40 -7.59
CA SER A 91 -7.12 -5.02 -6.47
C SER A 91 -6.21 -6.07 -5.79
N GLY A 92 -6.77 -6.93 -4.95
CA GLY A 92 -6.00 -7.91 -4.17
C GLY A 92 -5.34 -7.30 -2.94
N THR A 93 -4.40 -8.03 -2.35
CA THR A 93 -3.74 -7.63 -1.10
C THR A 93 -2.23 -7.75 -1.21
N VAL A 94 -1.51 -6.75 -0.70
CA VAL A 94 -0.06 -6.82 -0.51
C VAL A 94 0.25 -6.51 0.95
N HIS A 95 0.98 -7.38 1.64
CA HIS A 95 1.39 -7.19 3.04
C HIS A 95 2.92 -7.21 3.16
N VAL A 96 3.51 -6.08 3.54
CA VAL A 96 4.93 -5.96 3.88
C VAL A 96 5.09 -6.01 5.40
N LYS A 97 5.77 -7.05 5.90
CA LYS A 97 6.03 -7.24 7.35
C LYS A 97 7.12 -6.33 7.91
N GLY A 98 7.91 -5.70 7.04
CA GLY A 98 8.94 -4.73 7.40
C GLY A 98 8.59 -3.30 7.00
N ASP A 99 9.63 -2.52 6.67
CA ASP A 99 9.51 -1.16 6.15
C ASP A 99 9.33 -1.16 4.61
N ALA A 100 8.68 -0.12 4.10
CA ALA A 100 8.59 0.19 2.68
C ALA A 100 9.35 1.47 2.34
N SER A 101 10.09 1.46 1.23
CA SER A 101 10.75 2.65 0.71
C SER A 101 9.74 3.63 0.07
N GLN A 102 10.26 4.58 -0.71
CA GLN A 102 9.47 5.66 -1.29
C GLN A 102 8.39 5.13 -2.25
N SER A 103 7.31 5.88 -2.40
CA SER A 103 6.28 5.61 -3.41
C SER A 103 5.51 4.29 -3.24
N ALA A 104 5.45 3.73 -2.03
CA ALA A 104 4.61 2.56 -1.75
C ALA A 104 3.14 2.84 -2.14
N GLY A 105 2.52 1.94 -2.91
CA GLY A 105 1.14 2.07 -3.40
C GLY A 105 0.93 3.21 -4.40
N ALA A 106 1.99 3.71 -5.05
CA ALA A 106 1.88 4.80 -6.01
C ALA A 106 0.90 4.46 -7.14
N THR A 107 0.03 5.40 -7.52
CA THR A 107 -0.93 5.29 -8.64
C THR A 107 -1.95 4.15 -8.55
N ALA A 108 -1.96 3.38 -7.47
CA ALA A 108 -2.81 2.20 -7.32
C ALA A 108 -4.31 2.55 -7.30
N HIS A 109 -5.09 1.73 -8.01
CA HIS A 109 -6.50 1.93 -8.30
C HIS A 109 -7.44 1.24 -7.30
N GLY A 110 -6.96 0.26 -6.54
CA GLY A 110 -7.78 -0.49 -5.58
C GLY A 110 -7.00 -1.59 -4.87
N GLY A 111 -7.67 -2.29 -3.97
CA GLY A 111 -7.08 -3.32 -3.10
C GLY A 111 -6.52 -2.76 -1.79
N LEU A 112 -5.84 -3.62 -1.03
CA LEU A 112 -5.27 -3.31 0.28
C LEU A 112 -3.75 -3.49 0.29
N LEU A 113 -3.02 -2.43 0.64
CA LEU A 113 -1.59 -2.48 0.95
C LEU A 113 -1.39 -2.29 2.45
N VAL A 114 -0.83 -3.30 3.14
CA VAL A 114 -0.49 -3.25 4.56
C VAL A 114 1.03 -3.20 4.71
N ILE A 115 1.53 -2.30 5.55
CA ILE A 115 2.96 -2.18 5.90
C ILE A 115 3.05 -2.16 7.41
N ASP A 116 3.71 -3.16 8.01
CA ASP A 116 3.84 -3.26 9.48
C ASP A 116 4.79 -2.20 10.05
N GLY A 117 5.84 -1.87 9.31
CA GLY A 117 6.81 -0.84 9.65
C GLY A 117 6.44 0.56 9.14
N ASN A 118 7.46 1.31 8.74
CA ASN A 118 7.34 2.66 8.20
C ASN A 118 7.25 2.64 6.68
N ALA A 119 6.62 3.67 6.10
CA ALA A 119 6.73 3.98 4.69
C ALA A 119 7.53 5.28 4.51
N ALA A 120 8.45 5.32 3.56
CA ALA A 120 9.22 6.53 3.30
C ALA A 120 8.38 7.61 2.57
N ALA A 121 9.05 8.56 1.93
CA ALA A 121 8.38 9.67 1.25
C ALA A 121 7.41 9.21 0.15
N ARG A 122 6.40 10.02 -0.13
CA ARG A 122 5.45 9.83 -1.24
C ARG A 122 4.65 8.52 -1.16
N CYS A 123 4.43 7.98 0.03
CA CYS A 123 3.52 6.84 0.21
C CYS A 123 2.12 7.22 -0.31
N GLY A 124 1.53 6.41 -1.18
CA GLY A 124 0.23 6.68 -1.81
C GLY A 124 0.23 7.85 -2.80
N ILE A 125 1.38 8.26 -3.35
CA ILE A 125 1.43 9.32 -4.38
C ILE A 125 0.53 8.96 -5.57
N SER A 126 -0.32 9.92 -5.95
CA SER A 126 -1.30 9.78 -7.03
C SER A 126 -2.21 8.56 -6.89
N MET A 127 -2.48 8.08 -5.68
CA MET A 127 -3.41 6.96 -5.42
C MET A 127 -4.81 7.23 -5.99
N LYS A 128 -5.46 6.21 -6.56
CA LYS A 128 -6.72 6.32 -7.32
C LYS A 128 -7.82 5.39 -6.81
N GLY A 129 -7.68 4.86 -5.61
CA GLY A 129 -8.69 4.00 -4.99
C GLY A 129 -8.15 2.93 -4.07
N VAL A 130 -6.82 2.75 -3.99
CA VAL A 130 -6.19 1.81 -3.03
C VAL A 130 -6.44 2.23 -1.58
N ASP A 131 -6.57 1.24 -0.70
CA ASP A 131 -6.50 1.43 0.73
C ASP A 131 -5.09 1.02 1.21
N ILE A 132 -4.39 1.92 1.90
CA ILE A 132 -3.03 1.73 2.41
C ILE A 132 -3.08 1.88 3.94
N VAL A 133 -2.54 0.90 4.66
CA VAL A 133 -2.44 0.93 6.13
C VAL A 133 -0.98 0.77 6.54
N VAL A 134 -0.44 1.76 7.26
CA VAL A 134 0.96 1.80 7.72
C VAL A 134 0.99 1.76 9.24
N GLY A 135 1.62 0.73 9.81
CA GLY A 135 1.77 0.51 11.25
C GLY A 135 2.71 1.50 11.94
N GLY A 136 3.69 2.04 11.20
CA GLY A 136 4.62 3.06 11.65
C GLY A 136 4.34 4.44 11.08
N ASN A 137 5.42 5.16 10.77
CA ASN A 137 5.40 6.53 10.27
C ASN A 137 5.36 6.57 8.73
N ILE A 138 4.91 7.70 8.18
CA ILE A 138 5.03 8.02 6.76
C ILE A 138 5.92 9.24 6.51
N GLY A 139 6.69 9.19 5.43
CA GLY A 139 7.57 10.29 5.02
C GLY A 139 6.85 11.50 4.41
N HIS A 140 7.63 12.50 4.03
CA HIS A 140 7.14 13.73 3.39
C HIS A 140 6.39 13.47 2.07
N MET A 141 5.49 14.38 1.69
CA MET A 141 4.71 14.36 0.44
C MET A 141 3.89 13.08 0.24
N SER A 142 3.56 12.37 1.33
CA SER A 142 2.66 11.22 1.26
C SER A 142 1.24 11.67 0.90
N ALA A 143 0.55 10.85 0.11
CA ALA A 143 -0.72 11.16 -0.56
C ALA A 143 -0.69 12.40 -1.47
N PHE A 144 0.48 12.82 -1.95
CA PHE A 144 0.59 13.87 -2.97
C PHE A 144 -0.24 13.50 -4.20
N MET A 145 -1.13 14.40 -4.64
CA MET A 145 -2.09 14.17 -5.74
C MET A 145 -3.03 12.97 -5.52
N GLY A 146 -3.30 12.58 -4.27
CA GLY A 146 -4.19 11.47 -3.95
C GLY A 146 -5.62 11.71 -4.45
N GLN A 147 -6.06 10.91 -5.42
CA GLN A 147 -7.32 11.09 -6.14
C GLN A 147 -8.50 10.42 -5.45
N ALA A 148 -8.30 9.19 -4.97
CA ALA A 148 -9.30 8.39 -4.25
C ALA A 148 -8.60 7.30 -3.43
N GLY A 149 -9.37 6.63 -2.57
CA GLY A 149 -8.85 5.61 -1.65
C GLY A 149 -8.57 6.15 -0.25
N ARG A 150 -7.89 5.35 0.58
CA ARG A 150 -7.66 5.66 1.99
C ARG A 150 -6.22 5.43 2.39
N LEU A 151 -5.64 6.34 3.16
CA LEU A 151 -4.32 6.18 3.77
C LEU A 151 -4.47 6.25 5.29
N VAL A 152 -4.21 5.14 5.97
CA VAL A 152 -4.26 5.00 7.43
C VAL A 152 -2.83 4.91 7.96
N VAL A 153 -2.51 5.72 8.97
CA VAL A 153 -1.17 5.84 9.55
C VAL A 153 -1.28 5.76 11.06
N LEU A 154 -0.68 4.72 11.64
CA LEU A 154 -0.69 4.49 13.08
C LEU A 154 0.38 5.33 13.81
N GLY A 155 1.40 5.81 13.10
CA GLY A 155 2.42 6.74 13.61
C GLY A 155 2.25 8.19 13.14
N ASP A 156 3.38 8.87 12.97
CA ASP A 156 3.49 10.26 12.54
C ASP A 156 3.54 10.39 11.00
N ALA A 157 3.13 11.57 10.52
CA ALA A 157 3.27 11.96 9.12
C ALA A 157 4.24 13.13 8.94
N GLY A 158 5.13 12.99 7.96
CA GLY A 158 6.08 14.04 7.56
C GLY A 158 5.45 15.28 6.92
N GLU A 159 6.30 16.14 6.37
CA GLU A 159 5.89 17.42 5.78
C GLU A 159 5.04 17.26 4.50
N ALA A 160 4.20 18.26 4.22
CA ALA A 160 3.37 18.37 3.02
C ALA A 160 2.43 17.16 2.82
N LEU A 161 1.80 16.68 3.89
CA LEU A 161 0.82 15.59 3.82
C LEU A 161 -0.37 15.97 2.95
N GLY A 162 -0.69 15.11 1.97
CA GLY A 162 -1.83 15.30 1.09
C GLY A 162 -1.69 16.51 0.18
N ASP A 163 -0.48 16.89 -0.20
CA ASP A 163 -0.33 18.02 -1.13
C ASP A 163 -1.11 17.77 -2.44
N SER A 164 -1.87 18.76 -2.91
CA SER A 164 -2.74 18.67 -4.08
C SER A 164 -3.78 17.54 -4.00
N LEU A 165 -4.37 17.30 -2.82
CA LEU A 165 -5.34 16.21 -2.59
C LEU A 165 -6.67 16.42 -3.34
N TYR A 166 -7.27 15.32 -3.81
CA TYR A 166 -8.66 15.26 -4.28
C TYR A 166 -9.55 14.47 -3.31
N GLU A 167 -10.13 13.33 -3.69
CA GLU A 167 -11.12 12.61 -2.86
C GLU A 167 -10.51 11.56 -1.91
N ALA A 168 -9.19 11.40 -1.89
CA ALA A 168 -8.54 10.49 -0.95
C ALA A 168 -8.76 10.93 0.51
N ARG A 169 -9.00 9.96 1.39
CA ARG A 169 -9.18 10.18 2.84
C ARG A 169 -7.96 9.70 3.59
N ILE A 170 -7.42 10.55 4.45
CA ILE A 170 -6.21 10.24 5.21
C ILE A 170 -6.57 10.21 6.70
N TYR A 171 -6.14 9.19 7.41
CA TYR A 171 -6.31 9.02 8.86
C TYR A 171 -4.93 8.91 9.51
N VAL A 172 -4.61 9.80 10.43
CA VAL A 172 -3.33 9.80 11.15
C VAL A 172 -3.60 9.77 12.65
N ARG A 173 -3.03 8.77 13.33
CA ARG A 173 -3.10 8.64 14.81
C ARG A 173 -2.10 9.55 15.50
N GLY A 174 -0.88 9.63 14.97
CA GLY A 174 0.18 10.47 15.50
C GLY A 174 0.05 11.94 15.08
N THR A 175 1.20 12.60 15.02
CA THR A 175 1.33 14.01 14.66
C THR A 175 1.57 14.18 13.15
N VAL A 176 1.07 15.28 12.60
CA VAL A 176 1.32 15.67 11.21
C VAL A 176 2.20 16.91 11.23
N ALA A 177 3.39 16.82 10.62
CA ALA A 177 4.37 17.91 10.64
C ALA A 177 3.86 19.16 9.90
N SER A 178 3.34 18.98 8.68
CA SER A 178 2.66 20.05 7.92
C SER A 178 1.73 19.46 6.87
N LEU A 179 0.69 20.22 6.51
CA LEU A 179 -0.22 19.88 5.44
C LEU A 179 0.27 20.49 4.12
N GLY A 180 0.05 19.76 3.03
CA GLY A 180 0.26 20.28 1.69
C GLY A 180 -0.89 21.16 1.19
N ALA A 181 -0.73 21.69 -0.01
CA ALA A 181 -1.76 22.47 -0.70
C ALA A 181 -3.07 21.69 -0.82
N ASP A 182 -4.19 22.39 -0.60
CA ASP A 182 -5.55 21.83 -0.64
C ASP A 182 -5.84 20.69 0.35
N CYS A 183 -4.96 20.38 1.30
CA CYS A 183 -5.22 19.42 2.38
C CYS A 183 -5.67 20.13 3.66
N ILE A 184 -6.77 19.70 4.25
CA ILE A 184 -7.24 20.22 5.53
C ILE A 184 -7.67 19.10 6.47
N LYS A 185 -7.62 19.38 7.78
CA LYS A 185 -8.32 18.57 8.77
C LYS A 185 -9.82 18.57 8.45
N LYS A 186 -10.44 17.40 8.57
CA LYS A 186 -11.87 17.18 8.33
C LYS A 186 -12.53 16.63 9.59
N GLU A 187 -13.83 16.84 9.70
CA GLU A 187 -14.64 16.27 10.78
C GLU A 187 -14.61 14.73 10.73
N MET A 188 -14.42 14.09 11.88
CA MET A 188 -14.59 12.65 12.05
C MET A 188 -16.07 12.37 12.34
N ARG A 189 -16.67 11.43 11.60
CA ARG A 189 -18.11 11.07 11.68
C ARG A 189 -18.21 9.57 11.91
N GLU A 190 -19.37 9.06 12.33
CA GLU A 190 -19.56 7.62 12.59
C GLU A 190 -19.17 6.73 11.41
N GLU A 191 -19.56 7.09 10.19
CA GLU A 191 -19.17 6.36 8.97
C GLU A 191 -17.65 6.27 8.76
N HIS A 192 -16.89 7.28 9.22
CA HIS A 192 -15.44 7.29 9.14
C HIS A 192 -14.82 6.41 10.22
N LEU A 193 -15.44 6.36 11.41
CA LEU A 193 -14.99 5.49 12.51
C LEU A 193 -15.21 4.02 12.14
N THR A 194 -16.37 3.68 11.57
CA THR A 194 -16.67 2.32 11.08
C THR A 194 -15.71 1.92 9.98
N GLU A 195 -15.52 2.77 8.96
CA GLU A 195 -14.58 2.51 7.87
C GLU A 195 -13.14 2.30 8.37
N LEU A 196 -12.69 3.14 9.29
CA LEU A 196 -11.36 3.02 9.86
C LEU A 196 -11.22 1.75 10.70
N ARG A 197 -12.27 1.34 11.45
CA ARG A 197 -12.26 0.06 12.15
C ARG A 197 -12.09 -1.11 11.18
N ASP A 198 -12.87 -1.13 10.11
CA ASP A 198 -12.82 -2.20 9.11
C ASP A 198 -11.44 -2.31 8.45
N LEU A 199 -10.76 -1.19 8.20
CA LEU A 199 -9.40 -1.18 7.65
C LEU A 199 -8.36 -1.68 8.65
N LEU A 200 -8.46 -1.25 9.91
CA LEU A 200 -7.58 -1.71 10.98
C LEU A 200 -7.73 -3.22 11.20
N ASP A 201 -8.96 -3.74 11.19
CA ASP A 201 -9.24 -5.17 11.29
C ASP A 201 -8.65 -5.98 10.13
N GLN A 202 -8.85 -5.52 8.89
CA GLN A 202 -8.28 -6.18 7.71
C GLN A 202 -6.74 -6.16 7.70
N ALA A 203 -6.15 -5.08 8.21
CA ALA A 203 -4.70 -4.94 8.33
C ALA A 203 -4.11 -5.65 9.57
N GLY A 204 -4.95 -6.13 10.49
CA GLY A 204 -4.51 -6.82 11.71
C GLY A 204 -3.99 -5.89 12.81
N PHE A 205 -4.40 -4.62 12.82
CA PHE A 205 -4.02 -3.66 13.86
C PHE A 205 -5.16 -3.44 14.86
N ASP A 206 -4.84 -3.52 16.15
CA ASP A 206 -5.78 -3.20 17.22
C ASP A 206 -5.55 -1.76 17.73
N ALA A 207 -6.14 -0.79 17.04
CA ALA A 207 -6.15 0.61 17.44
C ALA A 207 -7.60 1.12 17.50
N ASP A 208 -7.84 2.12 18.36
CA ASP A 208 -9.13 2.78 18.45
C ASP A 208 -9.26 3.83 17.33
N PRO A 209 -10.25 3.72 16.41
CA PRO A 209 -10.50 4.73 15.39
C PRO A 209 -10.68 6.16 15.92
N SER A 210 -11.13 6.31 17.18
CA SER A 210 -11.36 7.63 17.80
C SER A 210 -10.06 8.40 18.07
N GLU A 211 -8.92 7.71 18.10
CA GLU A 211 -7.58 8.31 18.28
C GLU A 211 -7.03 8.96 17.01
N PHE A 212 -7.69 8.79 15.87
CA PHE A 212 -7.20 9.28 14.58
C PHE A 212 -7.79 10.64 14.23
N THR A 213 -6.96 11.51 13.66
CA THR A 213 -7.42 12.70 12.94
C THR A 213 -7.60 12.40 11.46
N ARG A 214 -8.74 12.83 10.92
CA ARG A 214 -9.03 12.74 9.48
C ARG A 214 -8.59 13.99 8.72
N TYR A 215 -8.02 13.78 7.54
CA TYR A 215 -7.68 14.81 6.56
C TYR A 215 -8.29 14.48 5.20
N GLY A 216 -8.48 15.51 4.38
CA GLY A 216 -9.06 15.40 3.05
C GLY A 216 -9.02 16.73 2.31
N SER A 217 -9.36 16.72 1.02
CA SER A 217 -9.25 17.92 0.18
C SER A 217 -10.15 19.06 0.63
N ALA A 218 -9.64 20.29 0.62
CA ALA A 218 -10.45 21.51 0.75
C ALA A 218 -11.27 21.81 -0.52
N ARG A 219 -11.06 21.05 -1.61
CA ARG A 219 -11.73 21.14 -2.91
C ARG A 219 -11.55 22.50 -3.58
N LYS A 220 -10.39 23.14 -3.39
CA LYS A 220 -10.08 24.44 -4.01
C LYS A 220 -9.33 24.30 -5.33
N LEU A 221 -8.62 23.20 -5.54
CA LEU A 221 -7.78 22.98 -6.73
C LEU A 221 -8.44 22.05 -7.78
N TYR A 222 -9.75 21.80 -7.66
CA TYR A 222 -10.47 20.90 -8.59
C TYR A 222 -10.61 21.47 -10.00
N ASN A 223 -10.62 22.80 -10.11
CA ASN A 223 -10.67 23.51 -11.38
C ASN A 223 -9.48 24.46 -11.46
N PHE A 224 -8.89 24.60 -12.65
CA PHE A 224 -7.85 25.60 -12.87
C PHE A 224 -8.46 27.00 -12.78
N HIS A 225 -8.06 27.76 -11.76
CA HIS A 225 -8.39 29.17 -11.63
C HIS A 225 -7.08 29.97 -11.74
N VAL A 226 -7.01 30.87 -12.73
CA VAL A 226 -5.80 31.69 -12.99
C VAL A 226 -5.35 32.49 -11.77
N ASP A 227 -6.30 32.88 -10.91
CA ASP A 227 -6.05 33.62 -9.67
C ASP A 227 -5.37 32.78 -8.59
N ASN A 228 -5.40 31.44 -8.71
CA ASN A 228 -4.77 30.49 -7.79
C ASN A 228 -3.41 30.00 -8.29
N ALA A 229 -2.84 30.59 -9.34
CA ALA A 229 -1.60 30.12 -9.97
C ALA A 229 -0.40 29.99 -9.01
N SER A 230 -0.38 30.75 -7.90
CA SER A 230 0.65 30.69 -6.85
C SER A 230 0.38 29.65 -5.75
N ALA A 231 -0.77 28.96 -5.78
CA ALA A 231 -1.20 27.96 -4.82
C ALA A 231 -1.17 26.52 -5.35
N TYR A 232 -0.75 26.32 -6.61
CA TYR A 232 -0.43 25.03 -7.23
C TYR A 232 1.06 24.72 -7.12
#